data_AF-A0A0B0EMR0-F1
#
_entry.id   AF-A0A0B0EMR0-F1
#
_cell.length_a   1.000
_cell.length_b   1.000
_cell.length_c   1.000
_cell.angle_alpha   90.00
_cell.angle_beta   90.00
_cell.angle_gamma   90.00
#
_symmetry.space_group_name_H-M   'P 1'
#
loop_
_entity.id
_entity.type
_entity.pdbx_description
1 polymer ?
#
loop_
_entity_poly.entity_id
_entity_poly.type
_entity_poly.pdbx_seq_one_letter_code
_entity_poly.pdbx_strand_id
1 'polypeptide(L)'
;MRRKLILIFVDVILIVLAYLGSFVLRFEFKGTLDYIHFIKTSLPIIIVVTIPVFIRTGMYRAVWRYASVDCLVISIKAITISTLVSVVLVYFLQTYRMPRSIFIIYWFLFMVGAGGIRFSTRIYRHYYTANKKNGRRVLIYGAGAAGQMVAKEMRGERSLGFTPVCFVDDDPAKAGMRLHGLPIYSG
;
A
#
# COMPACT_ATOMS: atom_id res chain seq x y z
N MET A 1 14.56 3.69 1.41
CA MET A 1 14.78 3.68 -0.05
C MET A 1 14.35 2.36 -0.72
N ARG A 2 14.87 1.20 -0.29
CA ARG A 2 14.56 -0.14 -0.86
C ARG A 2 13.06 -0.45 -1.04
N ARG A 3 12.23 -0.18 -0.04
CA ARG A 3 10.77 -0.42 -0.11
C ARG A 3 10.06 0.38 -1.21
N LYS A 4 10.49 1.62 -1.47
CA LYS A 4 9.88 2.45 -2.53
C LYS A 4 10.21 1.90 -3.92
N LEU A 5 11.45 1.46 -4.12
CA LEU A 5 11.89 0.85 -5.39
C LEU A 5 11.10 -0.43 -5.71
N ILE A 6 10.83 -1.26 -4.69
CA ILE A 6 10.01 -2.47 -4.88
C ILE A 6 8.58 -2.10 -5.32
N LEU A 7 7.97 -1.09 -4.70
CA LEU A 7 6.62 -0.64 -5.08
C LEU A 7 6.57 -0.08 -6.50
N ILE A 8 7.58 0.71 -6.88
CA ILE A 8 7.71 1.23 -8.25
C ILE A 8 7.83 0.06 -9.24
N PHE A 9 8.68 -0.93 -8.94
CA PHE A 9 8.85 -2.09 -9.81
C PHE A 9 7.57 -2.90 -9.98
N VAL A 10 6.82 -3.13 -8.89
CA VAL A 10 5.52 -3.80 -8.93
C VAL A 10 4.51 -3.00 -9.77
N ASP A 11 4.45 -1.67 -9.60
CA ASP A 11 3.56 -0.83 -10.41
C ASP A 11 3.97 -0.83 -11.89
N VAL A 12 5.27 -0.85 -12.23
CA VAL A 12 5.73 -0.96 -13.62
C VAL A 12 5.28 -2.27 -14.26
N ILE A 13 5.46 -3.40 -13.56
CA ILE A 13 4.96 -4.71 -14.04
C ILE A 13 3.45 -4.63 -14.25
N LEU A 14 2.72 -4.05 -13.30
CA LEU A 14 1.28 -3.93 -13.38
C LEU A 14 0.83 -3.05 -14.55
N ILE A 15 1.52 -1.94 -14.83
CA ILE A 15 1.28 -1.09 -16.00
C ILE A 15 1.44 -1.92 -17.28
N VAL A 16 2.53 -2.67 -17.40
CA VAL A 16 2.80 -3.52 -18.57
C VAL A 16 1.72 -4.57 -18.75
N LEU A 17 1.37 -5.30 -17.68
CA LEU A 17 0.34 -6.34 -17.72
C LEU A 17 -1.04 -5.77 -18.05
N ALA A 18 -1.45 -4.68 -17.42
CA ALA A 18 -2.73 -4.02 -17.70
C ALA A 18 -2.78 -3.47 -19.13
N TYR A 19 -1.66 -2.91 -19.61
CA TYR A 19 -1.59 -2.35 -20.96
C TYR A 19 -1.64 -3.46 -22.01
N LEU A 20 -0.80 -4.49 -21.92
CA LEU A 20 -0.87 -5.64 -22.84
C LEU A 20 -2.21 -6.38 -22.74
N GLY A 21 -2.74 -6.55 -21.53
CA GLY A 21 -4.06 -7.14 -21.28
C GLY A 21 -5.18 -6.37 -21.97
N SER A 22 -5.08 -5.04 -22.07
CA SER A 22 -6.08 -4.23 -22.78
C SER A 22 -6.11 -4.50 -24.29
N PHE A 23 -4.96 -4.81 -24.91
CA PHE A 23 -4.90 -5.21 -26.32
C PHE A 23 -5.45 -6.62 -26.52
N VAL A 24 -5.07 -7.54 -25.64
CA VAL A 24 -5.54 -8.92 -25.67
C VAL A 24 -7.07 -8.98 -25.55
N LEU A 25 -7.66 -8.25 -24.59
CA LEU A 25 -9.10 -8.18 -24.42
C LEU A 25 -9.81 -7.47 -25.57
N ARG A 26 -9.16 -6.48 -26.20
CA ARG A 26 -9.76 -5.71 -27.29
C ARG A 26 -9.78 -6.48 -28.61
N PHE A 27 -8.72 -7.24 -28.90
CA PHE A 27 -8.51 -7.89 -30.20
C PHE A 27 -8.61 -9.41 -30.16
N GLU A 28 -9.05 -9.98 -29.03
CA GLU A 28 -9.24 -11.42 -28.84
C GLU A 28 -8.02 -12.24 -29.32
N PHE A 29 -6.81 -11.76 -28.97
CA PHE A 29 -5.50 -12.30 -29.38
C PHE A 29 -5.15 -12.22 -30.89
N LYS A 30 -6.13 -12.12 -31.80
CA LYS A 30 -5.90 -12.25 -33.26
C LYS A 30 -5.33 -11.01 -33.96
N GLY A 31 -5.30 -9.85 -33.30
CA GLY A 31 -4.82 -8.59 -33.90
C GLY A 31 -3.78 -7.84 -33.09
N THR A 32 -3.26 -8.42 -32.00
CA THR A 32 -2.33 -7.72 -31.10
C THR A 32 -0.96 -7.46 -31.75
N LEU A 33 -0.49 -8.38 -32.59
CA LEU A 33 0.82 -8.30 -33.23
C LEU A 33 0.93 -7.13 -34.22
N ASP A 34 -0.16 -6.78 -34.89
CA ASP A 34 -0.23 -5.67 -35.85
C ASP A 34 0.05 -4.31 -35.19
N TYR A 35 -0.17 -4.22 -33.87
CA TYR A 35 0.06 -3.01 -33.09
C TYR A 35 1.33 -3.04 -32.26
N ILE A 36 2.24 -4.00 -32.47
CA ILE A 36 3.51 -4.08 -31.71
C ILE A 36 4.30 -2.78 -31.76
N HIS A 37 4.37 -2.13 -32.93
CA HIS A 37 5.10 -0.88 -33.06
C HIS A 37 4.51 0.20 -32.15
N PHE A 38 3.18 0.36 -32.18
CA PHE A 38 2.47 1.28 -31.31
C PHE A 38 2.65 0.94 -29.83
N ILE A 39 2.55 -0.35 -29.46
CA ILE A 39 2.77 -0.80 -28.08
C ILE A 39 4.18 -0.41 -27.62
N LYS A 40 5.20 -0.65 -28.46
CA LYS A 40 6.60 -0.33 -28.13
C LYS A 40 6.86 1.15 -27.97
N THR A 41 6.19 2.02 -28.74
CA THR A 41 6.37 3.47 -28.65
C THR A 41 5.55 4.11 -27.55
N SER A 42 4.33 3.63 -27.29
CA SER A 42 3.43 4.24 -26.29
C SER A 42 3.66 3.72 -24.86
N LEU A 43 4.10 2.47 -24.67
CA LEU A 43 4.32 1.90 -23.34
C LEU A 43 5.36 2.68 -22.52
N PRO A 44 6.53 3.09 -23.07
CA PRO A 44 7.48 3.94 -22.34
C PRO A 44 6.86 5.28 -21.92
N ILE A 45 6.04 5.89 -22.78
CA ILE A 45 5.34 7.15 -22.48
C ILE A 45 4.43 6.96 -21.26
N ILE A 46 3.63 5.90 -21.24
CA ILE A 46 2.73 5.59 -20.12
C ILE A 46 3.51 5.40 -18.82
N ILE A 47 4.63 4.68 -18.84
CA ILE A 47 5.47 4.46 -17.65
C ILE A 47 6.08 5.78 -17.17
N VAL A 48 6.68 6.55 -18.08
CA VAL A 48 7.35 7.83 -17.79
C VAL A 48 6.35 8.88 -17.28
N VAL A 49 5.08 8.83 -17.67
CA VAL A 49 4.03 9.69 -17.13
C VAL A 49 3.52 9.19 -15.78
N THR A 50 3.25 7.89 -15.66
CA THR A 50 2.60 7.31 -14.48
C THR A 50 3.47 7.37 -13.23
N ILE A 51 4.76 7.05 -13.35
CA ILE A 51 5.67 7.01 -12.19
C ILE A 51 5.82 8.38 -11.51
N PRO A 52 6.10 9.49 -12.22
CA PRO A 52 6.14 10.82 -11.61
C PRO A 52 4.81 11.25 -10.99
N VAL A 53 3.67 10.93 -11.62
CA VAL A 53 2.35 11.22 -11.06
C VAL A 53 2.19 10.51 -9.72
N PHE A 54 2.56 9.22 -9.63
CA PHE A 54 2.46 8.43 -8.39
C PHE A 54 3.43 8.92 -7.30
N ILE A 55 4.61 9.40 -7.68
CA ILE A 55 5.55 10.04 -6.76
C ILE A 55 4.96 11.34 -6.20
N ARG A 56 4.38 12.20 -7.05
CA ARG A 56 3.82 13.49 -6.65
C ARG A 56 2.56 13.35 -5.78
N THR A 57 1.65 12.45 -6.15
CA THR A 57 0.44 12.15 -5.36
C THR A 57 0.75 11.42 -4.05
N GLY A 58 2.00 11.01 -3.83
CA GLY A 58 2.43 10.40 -2.59
C GLY A 58 2.04 8.93 -2.47
N MET A 59 1.69 8.25 -3.57
CA MET A 59 1.36 6.82 -3.57
C MET A 59 2.46 5.94 -2.98
N TYR A 60 3.71 6.41 -3.01
CA TYR A 60 4.87 5.72 -2.43
C TYR A 60 5.31 6.21 -1.04
N ARG A 61 4.60 7.17 -0.44
CA ARG A 61 4.87 7.54 0.97
C ARG A 61 4.39 6.40 1.85
N ALA A 62 5.08 6.11 2.95
CA ALA A 62 4.85 4.91 3.76
C ALA A 62 3.99 5.19 5.02
N VAL A 63 3.47 6.41 5.16
CA VAL A 63 2.79 6.89 6.37
C VAL A 63 1.28 6.64 6.24
N TRP A 64 0.87 5.38 6.16
CA TRP A 64 -0.54 5.00 5.96
C TRP A 64 -1.04 4.14 7.12
N ARG A 65 -0.86 4.61 8.36
CA ARG A 65 -1.33 3.89 9.56
C ARG A 65 -2.84 4.11 9.83
N TYR A 66 -3.47 5.14 9.22
CA TYR A 66 -4.87 5.51 9.52
C TYR A 66 -5.75 5.92 8.32
N ALA A 67 -5.22 6.02 7.10
CA ALA A 67 -5.91 6.63 5.95
C ALA A 67 -6.64 5.60 5.05
N SER A 68 -7.70 4.95 5.56
CA SER A 68 -8.39 3.85 4.85
C SER A 68 -9.03 4.26 3.52
N VAL A 69 -9.91 5.24 3.57
CA VAL A 69 -10.74 5.68 2.44
C VAL A 69 -9.94 6.68 1.60
N ASP A 70 -9.17 7.54 2.25
CA ASP A 70 -8.31 8.51 1.58
C ASP A 70 -7.24 7.83 0.70
N CYS A 71 -6.71 6.66 1.12
CA CYS A 71 -5.87 5.81 0.26
C CYS A 71 -6.52 5.50 -1.08
N LEU A 72 -7.77 5.05 -1.04
CA LEU A 72 -8.50 4.60 -2.21
C LEU A 72 -8.78 5.79 -3.12
N VAL A 73 -9.23 6.91 -2.55
CA VAL A 73 -9.49 8.15 -3.29
C VAL A 73 -8.21 8.68 -3.94
N ILE A 74 -7.08 8.70 -3.22
CA ILE A 74 -5.79 9.13 -3.77
C ILE A 74 -5.35 8.19 -4.90
N SER A 75 -5.52 6.88 -4.73
CA SER A 75 -5.17 5.89 -5.75
C SER A 75 -6.00 6.08 -7.03
N ILE A 76 -7.32 6.21 -6.89
CA ILE A 76 -8.23 6.43 -8.02
C ILE A 76 -7.87 7.74 -8.73
N LYS A 77 -7.68 8.84 -7.99
CA LYS A 77 -7.29 10.14 -8.56
C LYS A 77 -5.95 10.03 -9.29
N ALA A 78 -4.94 9.42 -8.68
CA ALA A 78 -3.62 9.28 -9.27
C ALA A 78 -3.65 8.47 -10.57
N ILE A 79 -4.35 7.33 -10.57
CA ILE A 79 -4.49 6.45 -11.74
C ILE A 79 -5.25 7.17 -12.86
N THR A 80 -6.36 7.83 -12.54
CA THR A 80 -7.15 8.56 -13.54
C THR A 80 -6.35 9.71 -14.14
N ILE A 81 -5.65 10.51 -13.32
CA ILE A 81 -4.80 11.60 -13.81
C ILE A 81 -3.65 11.05 -14.67
N SER A 82 -2.94 10.00 -14.23
CA SER A 82 -1.85 9.42 -15.02
C SER A 82 -2.34 8.88 -16.35
N THR A 83 -3.50 8.22 -16.39
CA THR A 83 -4.04 7.67 -17.63
C THR A 83 -4.50 8.78 -18.56
N LEU A 84 -5.19 9.81 -18.06
CA LEU A 84 -5.60 10.95 -18.89
C LEU A 84 -4.40 11.67 -19.50
N VAL A 85 -3.37 11.97 -18.71
CA VAL A 85 -2.15 12.61 -19.21
C VAL A 85 -1.45 11.71 -20.23
N SER A 86 -1.36 10.40 -19.97
CA SER A 86 -0.75 9.45 -20.90
C SER A 86 -1.51 9.38 -22.22
N VAL A 87 -2.86 9.36 -22.18
CA VAL A 87 -3.71 9.36 -23.36
C VAL A 87 -3.43 10.61 -24.19
N VAL A 88 -3.51 11.79 -23.58
CA VAL A 88 -3.24 13.06 -24.24
C VAL A 88 -1.87 13.04 -24.91
N LEU A 89 -0.83 12.66 -24.18
CA LEU A 89 0.54 12.65 -24.69
C LEU A 89 0.74 11.64 -25.83
N VAL A 90 0.14 10.45 -25.73
CA VAL A 90 0.17 9.45 -26.81
C VAL A 90 -0.55 9.95 -28.06
N TYR A 91 -1.70 10.63 -27.92
CA TYR A 91 -2.41 11.20 -29.07
C TYR A 91 -1.64 12.33 -29.76
N PHE A 92 -0.86 13.11 -29.02
CA PHE A 92 -0.02 14.18 -29.59
C PHE A 92 1.27 13.64 -30.23
N LEU A 93 1.86 12.59 -29.65
CA LEU A 93 3.17 12.08 -30.09
C LEU A 93 3.09 10.92 -31.09
N GLN A 94 1.93 10.27 -31.26
CA GLN A 94 1.77 9.15 -32.17
C GLN A 94 0.83 9.49 -33.32
N THR A 95 1.29 9.25 -34.55
CA THR A 95 0.51 9.47 -35.77
C THR A 95 -0.60 8.42 -35.96
N TYR A 96 -0.41 7.22 -35.40
CA TYR A 96 -1.34 6.11 -35.56
C TYR A 96 -2.58 6.29 -34.66
N ARG A 97 -3.76 6.43 -35.29
CA ARG A 97 -5.03 6.57 -34.56
C ARG A 97 -5.50 5.22 -34.04
N MET A 98 -5.37 5.03 -32.73
CA MET A 98 -5.78 3.81 -32.05
C MET A 98 -7.23 3.87 -31.53
N PRO A 99 -7.90 2.73 -31.38
CA PRO A 99 -9.20 2.65 -30.72
C PRO A 99 -9.14 3.19 -29.28
N ARG A 100 -9.96 4.21 -28.99
CA ARG A 100 -10.07 4.82 -27.64
C ARG A 100 -10.42 3.82 -26.54
N SER A 101 -11.10 2.73 -26.89
CA SER A 101 -11.49 1.65 -25.98
C SER A 101 -10.31 1.00 -25.27
N ILE A 102 -9.12 0.95 -25.88
CA ILE A 102 -7.93 0.31 -25.29
C ILE A 102 -7.50 1.05 -24.03
N PHE A 103 -7.51 2.39 -24.06
CA PHE A 103 -7.16 3.20 -22.89
C PHE A 103 -8.20 3.08 -21.77
N ILE A 104 -9.48 2.88 -22.11
CA ILE A 104 -10.54 2.66 -21.14
C ILE A 104 -10.37 1.29 -20.46
N ILE A 105 -10.11 0.25 -21.25
CA ILE A 105 -9.84 -1.11 -20.72
C ILE A 105 -8.56 -1.10 -19.87
N TYR A 106 -7.50 -0.45 -20.34
CA TYR A 106 -6.26 -0.26 -19.58
C TYR A 106 -6.52 0.43 -18.24
N TRP A 107 -7.24 1.56 -18.24
CA TRP A 107 -7.59 2.30 -17.03
C TRP A 107 -8.31 1.39 -16.02
N PHE A 108 -9.31 0.62 -16.49
CA PHE A 108 -10.06 -0.29 -15.65
C PHE A 108 -9.19 -1.43 -15.08
N LEU A 109 -8.43 -2.11 -15.94
CA LEU A 109 -7.52 -3.18 -15.53
C LEU A 109 -6.47 -2.68 -14.54
N PHE A 110 -5.90 -1.52 -14.80
CA PHE A 110 -4.88 -0.93 -13.94
C PHE A 110 -5.50 -0.50 -12.60
N MET A 111 -6.71 0.08 -12.59
CA MET A 111 -7.42 0.44 -11.37
C MET A 111 -7.73 -0.77 -10.50
N VAL A 112 -8.27 -1.84 -11.09
CA VAL A 112 -8.58 -3.09 -10.37
C VAL A 112 -7.30 -3.77 -9.89
N GLY A 113 -6.28 -3.88 -10.74
CA GLY A 113 -5.01 -4.50 -10.37
C GLY A 113 -4.25 -3.74 -9.27
N ALA A 114 -4.17 -2.41 -9.41
CA ALA A 114 -3.46 -1.55 -8.46
C ALA A 114 -4.19 -1.48 -7.13
N GLY A 115 -5.53 -1.38 -7.17
CA GLY A 115 -6.39 -1.44 -6.01
C GLY A 115 -6.31 -2.79 -5.32
N GLY A 116 -6.37 -3.89 -6.09
CA GLY A 116 -6.30 -5.26 -5.60
C GLY A 116 -4.98 -5.55 -4.87
N ILE A 117 -3.82 -5.23 -5.48
CA ILE A 117 -2.52 -5.44 -4.83
C ILE A 117 -2.44 -4.65 -3.52
N ARG A 118 -2.83 -3.38 -3.53
CA ARG A 118 -2.77 -2.51 -2.34
C ARG A 118 -3.71 -2.99 -1.23
N PHE A 119 -4.95 -3.35 -1.57
CA PHE A 119 -5.92 -3.89 -0.63
C PHE A 119 -5.49 -5.24 -0.06
N SER A 120 -4.93 -6.12 -0.88
CA SER A 120 -4.35 -7.40 -0.45
C SER A 120 -3.18 -7.20 0.51
N THR A 121 -2.26 -6.26 0.23
CA THR A 121 -1.18 -5.97 1.19
C THR A 121 -1.69 -5.42 2.53
N ARG A 122 -2.83 -4.74 2.52
CA ARG A 122 -3.48 -4.22 3.73
C ARG A 122 -4.13 -5.35 4.51
N ILE A 123 -4.93 -6.20 3.88
CA ILE A 123 -5.54 -7.37 4.51
C ILE A 123 -4.43 -8.23 5.11
N TYR A 124 -3.39 -8.54 4.33
CA TYR A 124 -2.25 -9.31 4.80
C TYR A 124 -1.59 -8.66 6.01
N ARG A 125 -1.35 -7.34 6.01
CA ARG A 125 -0.82 -6.65 7.19
C ARG A 125 -1.77 -6.69 8.37
N HIS A 126 -3.07 -6.49 8.17
CA HIS A 126 -4.04 -6.49 9.24
C HIS A 126 -4.08 -7.85 9.95
N TYR A 127 -4.24 -8.94 9.18
CA TYR A 127 -4.29 -10.29 9.75
C TYR A 127 -2.94 -10.80 10.25
N TYR A 128 -1.84 -10.56 9.51
CA TYR A 128 -0.54 -11.17 9.81
C TYR A 128 0.31 -10.35 10.80
N THR A 129 0.12 -9.03 10.86
CA THR A 129 0.79 -8.18 11.87
C THR A 129 0.06 -8.24 13.20
N ALA A 130 -1.28 -8.38 13.21
CA ALA A 130 -2.04 -8.64 14.44
C ALA A 130 -1.66 -9.99 15.10
N ASN A 131 -1.15 -10.95 14.31
CA ASN A 131 -0.71 -12.25 14.82
C ASN A 131 0.79 -12.38 15.12
N LYS A 132 1.63 -11.41 14.74
CA LYS A 132 3.03 -11.41 15.16
C LYS A 132 3.15 -10.81 16.57
N LYS A 133 3.69 -11.59 17.51
CA LYS A 133 4.06 -11.19 18.90
C LYS A 133 5.02 -9.99 19.01
N ASN A 134 5.42 -9.38 17.89
CA ASN A 134 6.36 -8.26 17.79
C ASN A 134 5.67 -6.90 17.78
N GLY A 135 4.73 -6.66 18.71
CA GLY A 135 4.40 -5.30 19.08
C GLY A 135 5.64 -4.60 19.63
N ARG A 136 5.73 -3.27 19.45
CA ARG A 136 6.82 -2.48 20.04
C ARG A 136 6.78 -2.71 21.55
N ARG A 137 7.88 -3.22 22.11
CA ARG A 137 7.97 -3.53 23.53
C ARG A 137 7.83 -2.22 24.32
N VAL A 138 6.86 -2.16 25.21
CA VAL A 138 6.58 -0.98 26.04
C VAL A 138 6.67 -1.35 27.51
N LEU A 139 7.32 -0.47 28.24
CA LEU A 139 7.38 -0.47 29.70
C LEU A 139 6.29 0.49 30.20
N ILE A 140 5.54 0.07 31.21
CA ILE A 140 4.46 0.87 31.78
C ILE A 140 4.92 1.43 33.12
N TYR A 141 4.96 2.76 33.23
CA TYR A 141 5.26 3.42 34.49
C TYR A 141 4.00 3.54 35.34
N GLY A 142 4.07 3.08 36.60
CA GLY A 142 2.96 2.88 37.52
C GLY A 142 2.28 1.51 37.37
N ALA A 143 2.37 0.64 38.38
CA ALA A 143 1.70 -0.66 38.45
C ALA A 143 0.29 -0.59 39.10
N GLY A 144 -0.25 0.62 39.29
CA GLY A 144 -1.59 0.86 39.81
C GLY A 144 -2.73 0.53 38.81
N ALA A 145 -3.96 0.86 39.19
CA ALA A 145 -5.16 0.56 38.39
C ALA A 145 -5.11 1.14 36.96
N ALA A 146 -4.56 2.34 36.78
CA ALA A 146 -4.39 2.95 35.46
C ALA A 146 -3.41 2.16 34.57
N GLY A 147 -2.25 1.79 35.11
CA GLY A 147 -1.26 0.98 34.38
C GLY A 147 -1.81 -0.40 34.01
N GLN A 148 -2.59 -1.01 34.91
CA GLN A 148 -3.28 -2.27 34.63
C GLN A 148 -4.29 -2.14 33.49
N MET A 149 -5.07 -1.06 33.47
CA MET A 149 -6.03 -0.79 32.39
C MET A 149 -5.33 -0.63 31.04
N VAL A 150 -4.23 0.13 31.00
CA VAL A 150 -3.42 0.29 29.78
C VAL A 150 -2.84 -1.05 29.32
N ALA A 151 -2.29 -1.85 30.24
CA ALA A 151 -1.76 -3.17 29.91
C ALA A 151 -2.84 -4.12 29.36
N LYS A 152 -4.04 -4.07 29.93
CA LYS A 152 -5.19 -4.86 29.50
C LYS A 152 -5.65 -4.46 28.10
N GLU A 153 -5.75 -3.16 27.82
CA GLU A 153 -6.12 -2.64 26.51
C GLU A 153 -5.09 -3.03 25.44
N MET A 154 -3.79 -2.88 25.73
CA MET A 154 -2.72 -3.28 24.81
C MET A 154 -2.70 -4.79 24.52
N ARG A 155 -3.11 -5.63 25.48
CA ARG A 155 -3.21 -7.09 25.28
C ARG A 155 -4.50 -7.49 24.56
N GLY A 156 -5.59 -6.75 24.79
CA GLY A 156 -6.88 -6.96 24.13
C GLY A 156 -6.86 -6.56 22.66
N GLU A 157 -6.25 -5.41 22.35
CA GLU A 157 -6.22 -4.83 21.01
C GLU A 157 -4.82 -4.96 20.37
N ARG A 158 -4.54 -6.15 19.82
CA ARG A 158 -3.24 -6.42 19.15
C ARG A 158 -2.97 -5.48 17.97
N SER A 159 -4.00 -4.84 17.39
CA SER A 159 -3.82 -3.89 16.29
C SER A 159 -3.09 -2.61 16.71
N LEU A 160 -3.04 -2.28 18.00
CA LEU A 160 -2.26 -1.17 18.55
C LEU A 160 -0.75 -1.35 18.28
N GLY A 161 -0.30 -2.60 18.13
CA GLY A 161 1.09 -2.93 17.82
C GLY A 161 2.04 -2.63 18.98
N PHE A 162 1.56 -2.71 20.22
CA PHE A 162 2.33 -2.60 21.45
C PHE A 162 2.31 -3.92 22.21
N THR A 163 3.44 -4.29 22.79
CA THR A 163 3.53 -5.47 23.67
C THR A 163 4.04 -5.00 25.02
N PRO A 164 3.20 -4.98 26.08
CA PRO A 164 3.68 -4.62 27.41
C PRO A 164 4.63 -5.70 27.91
N VAL A 165 5.80 -5.29 28.41
CA VAL A 165 6.87 -6.21 28.84
C VAL A 165 7.11 -6.23 30.35
N CYS A 166 6.91 -5.09 31.01
CA CYS A 166 7.05 -4.96 32.45
C CYS A 166 6.39 -3.66 32.93
N PHE A 167 6.19 -3.58 34.24
CA PHE A 167 5.84 -2.36 34.95
C PHE A 167 7.07 -1.80 35.66
N VAL A 168 7.09 -0.48 35.86
CA VAL A 168 8.01 0.22 36.76
C VAL A 168 7.16 0.98 37.77
N ASP A 169 7.44 0.85 39.06
CA ASP A 169 6.72 1.55 40.13
C ASP A 169 7.73 2.00 41.20
N ASP A 170 7.53 3.20 41.73
CA ASP A 170 8.44 3.76 42.75
C ASP A 170 8.21 3.11 44.13
N ASP A 171 7.08 2.42 44.32
CA ASP A 171 6.78 1.71 45.56
C ASP A 171 7.68 0.46 45.71
N PRO A 172 8.64 0.47 46.66
CA PRO A 172 9.56 -0.64 46.84
C PRO A 172 8.84 -1.92 47.26
N ALA A 173 7.63 -1.84 47.83
CA ALA A 173 6.84 -3.01 48.20
C ALA A 173 6.37 -3.82 46.98
N LYS A 174 6.30 -3.21 45.80
CA LYS A 174 5.85 -3.87 44.56
C LYS A 174 6.98 -4.43 43.71
N ALA A 175 8.23 -4.07 44.01
CA ALA A 175 9.39 -4.52 43.26
C ALA A 175 9.54 -6.05 43.33
N GLY A 176 9.79 -6.69 42.17
CA GLY A 176 9.93 -8.15 42.07
C GLY A 176 8.61 -8.93 42.02
N MET A 177 7.46 -8.28 42.25
CA MET A 177 6.15 -8.89 42.08
C MET A 177 5.81 -9.07 40.58
N ARG A 178 4.77 -9.86 40.30
CA ARG A 178 4.23 -10.03 38.95
C ARG A 178 2.75 -9.64 38.91
N LEU A 179 2.40 -8.83 37.92
CA LEU A 179 1.04 -8.35 37.70
C LEU A 179 0.57 -8.76 36.30
N HIS A 180 -0.49 -9.55 36.22
CA HIS A 180 -0.96 -10.19 34.98
C HIS A 180 0.15 -10.96 34.22
N GLY A 181 1.12 -11.53 34.94
CA GLY A 181 2.27 -12.26 34.40
C GLY A 181 3.46 -11.40 33.95
N LEU A 182 3.35 -10.07 34.05
CA LEU A 182 4.44 -9.12 33.75
C LEU A 182 5.21 -8.78 35.05
N PRO A 183 6.54 -8.76 35.04
CA PRO A 183 7.33 -8.37 36.21
C PRO A 183 7.20 -6.86 36.50
N ILE A 184 7.30 -6.51 37.78
CA ILE A 184 7.39 -5.13 38.26
C ILE A 184 8.83 -4.85 38.69
N TYR A 185 9.45 -3.81 38.11
CA TYR A 185 10.76 -3.29 38.51
C TYR A 185 10.61 -2.02 39.35
N SER A 186 11.61 -1.72 40.19
CA SER A 186 11.67 -0.44 40.90
C SER A 186 11.98 0.71 39.93
N GLY A 187 11.33 1.85 40.15
CA GLY A 187 11.59 3.13 39.47
C GLY A 187 12.86 3.82 39.93
#